data_AF-A0AAV5IVT8-F1
#
_entry.id   AF-A0AAV5IVT8-F1
#
_cell.length_a   1.000
_cell.length_b   1.000
_cell.length_c   1.000
_cell.angle_alpha   90.00
_cell.angle_beta   90.00
_cell.angle_gamma   90.00
#
_symmetry.space_group_name_H-M   'P 1'
#
loop_
_entity.id
_entity.type
_entity.pdbx_description
1 polymer ?
#
loop_
_entity_poly.entity_id
_entity_poly.type
_entity_poly.pdbx_seq_one_letter_code
_entity_poly.pdbx_strand_id
1 'polypeptide(L)'
;MQTHHQLERLYSEVHLLKSLKHENIIKFRNSWVDDKNKTINMITELFTSGSLRQYRKKHKNVDIKAIKNWARQILRGLHYLHSHNPPIIHRDLKCDNIFVNGNNGEVKIGDLGLAIVMQQPTARSVIGTPEFMAPELYDEEYNELVDIYSFGMCMLEMVTCEYPYSECKNPAQIYKKVTSGIKPASLSKVHDSQVKQFIEKCLLPASMRLPAMELLKDPFLLTENAKELVVPLQFPNLASNLVNLTNSEPHPMETDPNSKKPSVNSCPKSLSDASQLSSFETETDKFRLRGDKNDDNTISLTLRIDDHCAGPARNIHFTFYLDSDTANSIAEEMAEQLGLSNEDVSVVAGLIDNLITKLVSNWVPPVSGLSSLANHLCQSVEATAKESVNSDISADSDAQSVLITVSRNNSDISLMDSCSINMSISSFFSQSVAEKDQSDELKLELDAIDSQFHHCFQELMRMREEAIENAKKKWLTKNRVSAV
;
A
#
# COMPACT_ATOMS: atom_id res chain seq x y z
N MET A 1 -13.53 10.16 -0.11
CA MET A 1 -12.33 10.78 -0.69
C MET A 1 -11.14 9.96 -0.24
N GLN A 2 -10.32 9.45 -1.16
CA GLN A 2 -9.08 8.75 -0.80
C GLN A 2 -8.12 9.75 -0.16
N THR A 3 -7.42 9.33 0.90
CA THR A 3 -6.43 10.16 1.58
C THR A 3 -5.19 10.34 0.68
N HIS A 4 -4.45 11.44 0.83
CA HIS A 4 -3.22 11.74 0.09
C HIS A 4 -2.22 10.57 0.14
N HIS A 5 -2.13 9.92 1.29
CA HIS A 5 -1.25 8.77 1.50
C HIS A 5 -1.71 7.50 0.75
N GLN A 6 -3.02 7.27 0.62
CA GLN A 6 -3.55 6.19 -0.22
C GLN A 6 -3.27 6.45 -1.71
N LEU A 7 -3.35 7.71 -2.15
CA LEU A 7 -3.01 8.10 -3.52
C LEU A 7 -1.53 7.87 -3.82
N GLU A 8 -0.63 8.26 -2.92
CA GLU A 8 0.82 8.01 -3.06
C GLU A 8 1.14 6.52 -3.18
N ARG A 9 0.47 5.68 -2.36
CA ARG A 9 0.59 4.22 -2.44
C ARG A 9 0.15 3.68 -3.80
N LEU A 10 -0.98 4.14 -4.32
CA LEU A 10 -1.48 3.74 -5.65
C LEU A 10 -0.54 4.18 -6.78
N TYR A 11 0.01 5.40 -6.73
CA TYR A 11 0.99 5.86 -7.72
C TYR A 11 2.29 5.05 -7.66
N SER A 12 2.74 4.73 -6.44
CA SER A 12 3.93 3.92 -6.20
C SER A 12 3.74 2.50 -6.74
N GLU A 13 2.58 1.89 -6.51
CA GLU A 13 2.22 0.58 -7.03
C GLU A 13 2.23 0.56 -8.56
N VAL A 14 1.56 1.53 -9.20
CA VAL A 14 1.54 1.66 -10.66
C VAL A 14 2.97 1.77 -11.22
N HIS A 15 3.83 2.57 -10.57
CA HIS A 15 5.20 2.74 -11.00
C HIS A 15 6.02 1.44 -10.86
N LEU A 16 5.90 0.76 -9.72
CA LEU A 16 6.58 -0.51 -9.48
C LEU A 16 6.11 -1.56 -10.49
N LEU A 17 4.80 -1.79 -10.60
CA LEU A 17 4.22 -2.78 -11.50
C LEU A 17 4.61 -2.55 -12.97
N LYS A 18 4.78 -1.30 -13.42
CA LYS A 18 5.29 -0.98 -14.77
C LYS A 18 6.73 -1.48 -15.01
N SER A 19 7.56 -1.46 -13.97
CA SER A 19 8.98 -1.83 -14.04
C SER A 19 9.23 -3.34 -13.94
N LEU A 20 8.32 -4.06 -13.30
CA LEU A 20 8.48 -5.48 -12.98
C LEU A 20 8.08 -6.40 -14.14
N LYS A 21 8.92 -7.40 -14.43
CA LYS A 21 8.72 -8.39 -15.49
C LYS A 21 9.22 -9.76 -15.02
N HIS A 22 8.29 -10.59 -14.55
CA HIS A 22 8.60 -11.95 -14.09
C HIS A 22 7.40 -12.88 -14.24
N GLU A 23 7.63 -14.18 -14.40
CA GLU A 23 6.55 -15.18 -14.58
C GLU A 23 5.59 -15.25 -13.39
N ASN A 24 6.11 -15.08 -12.17
CA ASN A 24 5.34 -15.17 -10.92
C ASN A 24 4.98 -13.80 -10.29
N ILE A 25 5.05 -12.71 -11.06
CA ILE A 25 4.56 -11.38 -10.65
C ILE A 25 3.47 -10.95 -11.62
N ILE A 26 2.38 -10.36 -11.11
CA ILE A 26 1.24 -9.96 -11.94
C ILE A 26 1.68 -8.94 -13.01
N LYS A 27 1.33 -9.24 -14.26
CA LYS A 27 1.67 -8.42 -15.40
C LYS A 27 0.78 -7.19 -15.47
N PHE A 28 1.40 -6.03 -15.33
CA PHE A 28 0.78 -4.76 -15.63
C PHE A 28 0.67 -4.51 -17.13
N ARG A 29 -0.43 -3.89 -17.56
CA ARG A 29 -0.69 -3.52 -18.95
C ARG A 29 -0.77 -2.02 -19.13
N ASN A 30 -1.63 -1.34 -18.38
CA ASN A 30 -1.82 0.11 -18.49
C ASN A 30 -2.47 0.70 -17.23
N SER A 31 -2.42 2.02 -17.08
CA SER A 31 -3.08 2.77 -16.02
C SER A 31 -3.48 4.15 -16.51
N TRP A 32 -4.60 4.69 -16.03
CA TRP A 32 -4.95 6.10 -16.23
C TRP A 32 -5.67 6.66 -15.01
N VAL A 33 -5.64 7.98 -14.88
CA VAL A 33 -6.44 8.72 -13.90
C VAL A 33 -7.76 9.11 -14.56
N ASP A 34 -8.87 8.79 -13.92
CA ASP A 34 -10.19 9.27 -14.31
C ASP A 34 -10.59 10.42 -13.38
N ASP A 35 -10.33 11.64 -13.85
CA ASP A 35 -10.60 12.87 -13.09
C ASP A 35 -12.08 13.10 -12.80
N LYS A 36 -12.97 12.55 -13.64
CA LYS A 36 -14.42 12.71 -13.49
C LYS A 36 -14.92 11.87 -12.33
N ASN A 37 -14.48 10.62 -12.25
CA ASN A 37 -14.86 9.70 -11.19
C ASN A 37 -13.92 9.75 -9.98
N LYS A 38 -12.82 10.51 -10.05
CA LYS A 38 -11.76 10.58 -9.03
C LYS A 38 -11.19 9.20 -8.70
N THR A 39 -10.90 8.42 -9.74
CA THR A 39 -10.34 7.06 -9.60
C THR A 39 -9.04 6.90 -10.37
N ILE A 40 -8.16 6.04 -9.87
CA ILE A 40 -7.02 5.52 -10.62
C ILE A 40 -7.43 4.13 -11.15
N ASN A 41 -7.40 3.97 -12.46
CA ASN A 41 -7.75 2.72 -13.12
C ASN A 41 -6.49 2.00 -13.56
N MET A 42 -6.43 0.69 -13.32
CA MET A 42 -5.30 -0.17 -13.69
C MET A 42 -5.78 -1.37 -14.51
N ILE A 43 -5.04 -1.70 -15.56
CA ILE A 43 -5.22 -2.92 -16.35
C ILE A 43 -4.06 -3.85 -16.04
N THR A 44 -4.38 -5.01 -15.49
CA THR A 44 -3.46 -6.11 -15.24
C THR A 44 -3.90 -7.35 -16.03
N GLU A 45 -3.09 -8.40 -16.02
CA GLU A 45 -3.55 -9.70 -16.48
C GLU A 45 -4.64 -10.28 -15.58
N LEU A 46 -5.59 -11.01 -16.17
CA LEU A 46 -6.75 -11.54 -15.49
C LEU A 46 -6.52 -12.98 -15.00
N PHE A 47 -6.78 -13.22 -13.71
CA PHE A 47 -6.82 -14.54 -13.11
C PHE A 47 -8.26 -14.94 -12.77
N THR A 48 -8.88 -15.76 -13.62
CA THR A 48 -10.30 -16.12 -13.50
C THR A 48 -10.61 -17.04 -12.32
N SER A 49 -9.61 -17.70 -11.73
CA SER A 49 -9.82 -18.55 -10.54
C SER A 49 -9.65 -17.79 -9.21
N GLY A 50 -9.40 -16.48 -9.27
CA GLY A 50 -9.31 -15.61 -8.10
C GLY A 50 -7.98 -15.73 -7.34
N SER A 51 -7.99 -15.30 -6.08
CA SER A 51 -6.84 -15.43 -5.17
C SER A 51 -6.70 -16.87 -4.65
N LEU A 52 -5.53 -17.21 -4.11
CA LEU A 52 -5.29 -18.50 -3.46
C LEU A 52 -6.26 -18.73 -2.30
N ARG A 53 -6.61 -17.68 -1.54
CA ARG A 53 -7.63 -17.76 -0.49
C ARG A 53 -8.98 -18.16 -1.05
N GLN A 54 -9.45 -17.45 -2.07
CA GLN A 54 -10.73 -17.75 -2.73
C GLN A 54 -10.73 -19.16 -3.31
N TYR A 55 -9.64 -19.56 -3.96
CA TYR A 55 -9.47 -20.87 -4.55
C TYR A 55 -9.51 -21.99 -3.51
N ARG A 56 -8.74 -21.88 -2.41
CA ARG A 56 -8.74 -22.88 -1.33
C ARG A 56 -10.03 -22.92 -0.53
N LYS A 57 -10.77 -21.81 -0.45
CA LYS A 57 -12.13 -21.81 0.11
C LYS A 57 -13.09 -22.66 -0.73
N LYS A 58 -12.98 -22.60 -2.05
CA LYS A 58 -13.80 -23.38 -2.98
C LYS A 58 -13.32 -24.83 -3.14
N HIS A 59 -12.02 -25.05 -3.17
CA HIS A 59 -11.37 -26.34 -3.42
C HIS A 59 -10.58 -26.78 -2.19
N LYS A 60 -11.23 -27.46 -1.25
CA LYS A 60 -10.64 -27.91 0.02
C LYS A 60 -9.65 -29.07 -0.14
N ASN A 61 -9.87 -29.93 -1.13
CA ASN A 61 -9.02 -31.08 -1.42
C ASN A 61 -8.07 -30.77 -2.58
N VAL A 62 -6.90 -30.20 -2.28
CA VAL A 62 -5.83 -29.94 -3.26
C VAL A 62 -4.64 -30.83 -2.90
N ASP A 63 -4.07 -31.48 -3.90
CA ASP A 63 -2.89 -32.33 -3.74
C ASP A 63 -1.70 -31.51 -3.25
N ILE A 64 -0.94 -32.05 -2.30
CA ILE A 64 0.28 -31.43 -1.77
C ILE A 64 1.29 -31.10 -2.88
N LYS A 65 1.33 -31.86 -3.98
CA LYS A 65 2.16 -31.57 -5.15
C LYS A 65 1.82 -30.22 -5.78
N ALA A 66 0.53 -29.86 -5.84
CA ALA A 66 0.09 -28.56 -6.34
C ALA A 66 0.47 -27.44 -5.36
N ILE A 67 0.33 -27.65 -4.05
CA ILE A 67 0.77 -26.68 -3.03
C ILE A 67 2.29 -26.46 -3.11
N LYS A 68 3.09 -27.53 -3.22
CA LYS A 68 4.54 -27.43 -3.45
C LYS A 68 4.86 -26.68 -4.75
N ASN A 69 4.03 -26.84 -5.78
CA ASN A 69 4.17 -26.11 -7.03
C ASN A 69 3.91 -24.62 -6.90
N TRP A 70 2.87 -24.24 -6.18
CA TRP A 70 2.58 -22.84 -5.85
C TRP A 70 3.66 -22.25 -4.96
N ALA A 71 4.13 -22.99 -3.95
CA ALA A 71 5.22 -22.58 -3.07
C ALA A 71 6.49 -22.21 -3.84
N ARG A 72 6.90 -23.06 -4.80
CA ARG A 72 8.05 -22.80 -5.67
C ARG A 72 7.87 -21.53 -6.50
N GLN A 73 6.68 -21.33 -7.07
CA GLN A 73 6.38 -20.15 -7.88
C GLN A 73 6.37 -18.85 -7.04
N ILE A 74 5.78 -18.89 -5.85
CA ILE A 74 5.79 -17.74 -4.92
C ILE A 74 7.22 -17.39 -4.52
N LEU A 75 8.04 -18.38 -4.14
CA LEU A 75 9.44 -18.14 -3.78
C LEU A 75 10.28 -17.61 -4.95
N ARG A 76 10.02 -18.03 -6.19
CA ARG A 76 10.66 -17.43 -7.38
C ARG A 76 10.27 -15.96 -7.55
N GLY A 77 8.98 -15.64 -7.37
CA GLY A 77 8.49 -14.26 -7.38
C GLY A 77 9.16 -13.40 -6.31
N LEU A 78 9.22 -13.89 -5.07
CA LEU A 78 9.91 -13.20 -3.97
C LEU A 78 11.40 -13.04 -4.23
N HIS A 79 12.09 -14.09 -4.68
CA HIS A 79 13.49 -14.00 -5.05
C HIS A 79 13.72 -12.93 -6.12
N TYR A 80 12.87 -12.87 -7.15
CA TYR A 80 12.94 -11.82 -8.16
C TYR A 80 12.84 -10.42 -7.54
N LEU A 81 11.82 -10.15 -6.72
CA LEU A 81 11.67 -8.85 -6.04
C LEU A 81 12.89 -8.51 -5.18
N HIS A 82 13.34 -9.46 -4.35
CA HIS A 82 14.46 -9.30 -3.42
C HIS A 82 15.81 -9.14 -4.13
N SER A 83 15.94 -9.64 -5.36
CA SER A 83 17.18 -9.54 -6.16
C SER A 83 17.36 -8.20 -6.89
N HIS A 84 16.38 -7.30 -6.85
CA HIS A 84 16.54 -5.96 -7.39
C HIS A 84 17.63 -5.20 -6.63
N ASN A 85 18.23 -4.20 -7.29
CA ASN A 85 19.17 -3.30 -6.64
C ASN A 85 18.71 -1.85 -6.83
N PRO A 86 18.18 -1.21 -5.78
CA PRO A 86 17.89 -1.76 -4.43
C PRO A 86 16.78 -2.84 -4.36
N PRO A 87 16.77 -3.71 -3.32
CA PRO A 87 15.75 -4.75 -3.14
C PRO A 87 14.32 -4.19 -3.02
N ILE A 88 13.34 -4.95 -3.50
CA ILE A 88 11.92 -4.61 -3.37
C ILE A 88 11.29 -5.54 -2.33
N ILE A 89 10.72 -4.98 -1.25
CA ILE A 89 9.98 -5.75 -0.23
C ILE A 89 8.47 -5.59 -0.50
N HIS A 90 7.72 -6.70 -0.49
CA HIS A 90 6.28 -6.71 -0.70
C HIS A 90 5.49 -6.16 0.51
N ARG A 91 5.85 -6.58 1.73
CA ARG A 91 5.28 -6.16 3.04
C ARG A 91 3.83 -6.55 3.35
N ASP A 92 3.01 -6.84 2.36
CA ASP A 92 1.64 -7.38 2.56
C ASP A 92 1.38 -8.67 1.78
N LEU A 93 2.35 -9.60 1.80
CA LEU A 93 2.20 -10.89 1.15
C LEU A 93 1.19 -11.74 1.93
N LYS A 94 0.07 -12.10 1.29
CA LYS A 94 -0.99 -12.94 1.86
C LYS A 94 -1.69 -13.73 0.77
N CYS A 95 -2.46 -14.76 1.14
CA CYS A 95 -3.18 -15.58 0.15
C CYS A 95 -4.24 -14.81 -0.67
N ASP A 96 -4.69 -13.63 -0.22
CA ASP A 96 -5.54 -12.74 -1.01
C ASP A 96 -4.79 -12.03 -2.14
N ASN A 97 -3.50 -11.79 -1.95
CA ASN A 97 -2.64 -11.02 -2.87
C ASN A 97 -1.85 -11.95 -3.80
N ILE A 98 -2.12 -13.25 -3.76
CA ILE A 98 -1.52 -14.24 -4.66
C ILE A 98 -2.64 -14.84 -5.51
N PHE A 99 -2.58 -14.59 -6.82
CA PHE A 99 -3.59 -15.03 -7.78
C PHE A 99 -3.23 -16.39 -8.35
N VAL A 100 -4.26 -17.21 -8.64
CA VAL A 100 -4.08 -18.59 -9.15
C VAL A 100 -4.90 -18.83 -10.40
N ASN A 101 -4.32 -19.56 -11.35
CA ASN A 101 -5.03 -20.11 -12.49
C ASN A 101 -5.23 -21.61 -12.24
N GLY A 102 -6.47 -21.98 -11.92
CA GLY A 102 -6.81 -23.36 -11.52
C GLY A 102 -6.62 -24.40 -12.62
N ASN A 103 -6.56 -24.00 -13.89
CA ASN A 103 -6.45 -24.93 -15.01
C ASN A 103 -5.03 -25.44 -15.24
N ASN A 104 -4.02 -24.58 -15.03
CA ASN A 104 -2.61 -24.90 -15.27
C ASN A 104 -1.76 -24.85 -13.99
N GLY A 105 -2.33 -24.43 -12.85
CA GLY A 105 -1.64 -24.34 -11.57
C GLY A 105 -0.61 -23.20 -11.48
N GLU A 106 -0.70 -22.21 -12.36
CA GLU A 106 0.12 -21.00 -12.34
C GLU A 106 -0.32 -20.08 -11.19
N VAL A 107 0.65 -19.50 -10.47
CA VAL A 107 0.40 -18.47 -9.46
C VAL A 107 1.28 -17.24 -9.65
N LYS A 108 0.72 -16.08 -9.30
CA LYS A 108 1.41 -14.79 -9.38
C LYS A 108 1.12 -13.92 -8.18
N ILE A 109 2.16 -13.27 -7.69
CA ILE A 109 2.08 -12.27 -6.63
C ILE A 109 1.58 -10.96 -7.25
N GLY A 110 0.59 -10.33 -6.63
CA GLY A 110 0.11 -9.01 -6.97
C GLY A 110 -0.15 -8.16 -5.73
N ASP A 111 -0.79 -7.01 -5.92
CA ASP A 111 -1.01 -6.01 -4.87
C ASP A 111 0.29 -5.55 -4.19
N LEU A 112 1.00 -4.66 -4.89
CA LEU A 112 2.23 -4.03 -4.42
C LEU A 112 1.93 -2.66 -3.80
N GLY A 113 0.68 -2.39 -3.40
CA GLY A 113 0.24 -1.12 -2.79
C GLY A 113 1.00 -0.73 -1.53
N LEU A 114 1.59 -1.72 -0.86
CA LEU A 114 2.42 -1.54 0.32
C LEU A 114 3.89 -1.85 0.05
N ALA A 115 4.31 -2.15 -1.17
CA ALA A 115 5.70 -2.49 -1.46
C ALA A 115 6.62 -1.27 -1.35
N ILE A 116 7.90 -1.51 -1.03
CA ILE A 116 8.94 -0.47 -0.97
C ILE A 116 10.22 -0.90 -1.67
N VAL A 117 10.92 0.10 -2.19
CA VAL A 117 12.26 0.00 -2.74
C VAL A 117 13.26 0.35 -1.63
N MET A 118 14.07 -0.60 -1.18
CA MET A 118 14.97 -0.44 -0.04
C MET A 118 16.22 0.38 -0.38
N GLN A 119 16.14 1.71 -0.25
CA GLN A 119 17.31 2.58 -0.47
C GLN A 119 18.37 2.47 0.65
N GLN A 120 17.99 1.97 1.83
CA GLN A 120 18.86 1.72 2.98
C GLN A 120 18.72 0.26 3.43
N PRO A 121 19.67 -0.30 4.21
CA PRO A 121 19.64 -1.71 4.63
C PRO A 121 18.42 -2.09 5.47
N THR A 122 17.72 -1.11 6.05
CA THR A 122 16.53 -1.30 6.87
C THR A 122 15.43 -0.32 6.46
N ALA A 123 14.18 -0.76 6.54
CA ALA A 123 13.00 0.06 6.26
C ALA A 123 12.30 0.50 7.55
N ARG A 124 11.71 1.72 7.55
CA ARG A 124 11.18 2.42 8.74
C ARG A 124 9.70 2.78 8.63
N SER A 125 8.85 1.78 8.45
CA SER A 125 7.38 1.93 8.57
C SER A 125 6.73 0.58 8.76
N VAL A 126 5.77 0.50 9.67
CA VAL A 126 5.03 -0.72 9.96
C VAL A 126 3.71 -0.62 9.22
N ILE A 127 3.43 -1.56 8.31
CA ILE A 127 2.17 -1.64 7.57
C ILE A 127 1.97 -3.11 7.18
N GLY A 128 0.73 -3.60 7.16
CA GLY A 128 0.40 -4.94 6.67
C GLY A 128 -0.77 -5.56 7.43
N THR A 129 -1.06 -6.81 7.10
CA THR A 129 -2.11 -7.62 7.73
C THR A 129 -1.53 -8.39 8.94
N PRO A 130 -1.92 -8.09 10.20
CA PRO A 130 -1.25 -8.60 11.42
C PRO A 130 -0.99 -10.12 11.45
N GLU A 131 -1.88 -10.92 10.89
CA GLU A 131 -1.77 -12.38 10.86
C GLU A 131 -0.60 -12.90 10.00
N PHE A 132 -0.10 -12.07 9.09
CA PHE A 132 1.00 -12.38 8.16
C PHE A 132 2.28 -11.60 8.49
N MET A 133 2.24 -10.66 9.43
CA MET A 133 3.35 -9.78 9.77
C MET A 133 4.40 -10.51 10.62
N ALA A 134 5.66 -10.36 10.26
CA ALA A 134 6.80 -10.84 11.05
C ALA A 134 6.96 -10.01 12.33
N PRO A 135 7.49 -10.58 13.43
CA PRO A 135 7.67 -9.84 14.69
C PRO A 135 8.58 -8.62 14.53
N GLU A 136 9.67 -8.74 13.77
CA GLU A 136 10.61 -7.64 13.52
C GLU A 136 10.01 -6.51 12.67
N LEU A 137 8.84 -6.70 12.05
CA LEU A 137 8.16 -5.62 11.34
C LEU A 137 7.59 -4.58 12.31
N TYR A 138 7.40 -4.93 13.60
CA TYR A 138 6.95 -4.01 14.64
C TYR A 138 8.09 -3.16 15.22
N ASP A 139 9.31 -3.66 15.13
CA ASP A 139 10.54 -2.93 15.40
C ASP A 139 10.88 -2.16 14.11
N GLU A 140 11.11 -0.85 14.18
CA GLU A 140 11.18 0.02 12.97
C GLU A 140 12.33 -0.28 12.00
N GLU A 141 13.06 -1.38 12.17
CA GLU A 141 14.17 -1.81 11.34
C GLU A 141 13.99 -3.28 10.91
N TYR A 142 13.67 -3.48 9.64
CA TYR A 142 13.49 -4.80 9.04
C TYR A 142 14.04 -4.85 7.61
N ASN A 143 14.18 -6.07 7.10
CA ASN A 143 14.67 -6.37 5.75
C ASN A 143 13.68 -7.23 4.96
N GLU A 144 14.08 -7.73 3.79
CA GLU A 144 13.25 -8.52 2.88
C GLU A 144 12.77 -9.86 3.45
N LEU A 145 13.37 -10.33 4.54
CA LEU A 145 13.00 -11.60 5.16
C LEU A 145 11.60 -11.56 5.79
N VAL A 146 11.02 -10.38 6.02
CA VAL A 146 9.61 -10.25 6.46
C VAL A 146 8.66 -10.94 5.47
N ASP A 147 8.93 -10.85 4.17
CA ASP A 147 8.11 -11.53 3.15
C ASP A 147 8.23 -13.06 3.24
N ILE A 148 9.36 -13.58 3.73
CA ILE A 148 9.55 -15.01 3.95
C ILE A 148 8.71 -15.51 5.12
N TYR A 149 8.56 -14.71 6.17
CA TYR A 149 7.63 -15.03 7.26
C TYR A 149 6.19 -15.07 6.76
N SER A 150 5.79 -14.03 6.01
CA SER A 150 4.47 -13.94 5.41
C SER A 150 4.19 -15.09 4.44
N PHE A 151 5.20 -15.53 3.69
CA PHE A 151 5.14 -16.75 2.87
C PHE A 151 4.90 -18.01 3.71
N GLY A 152 5.57 -18.14 4.86
CA GLY A 152 5.32 -19.23 5.82
C GLY A 152 3.86 -19.26 6.31
N MET A 153 3.29 -18.09 6.59
CA MET A 153 1.87 -17.96 6.95
C MET A 153 0.93 -18.31 5.78
N CYS A 154 1.28 -17.94 4.54
CA CYS A 154 0.54 -18.37 3.35
C CYS A 154 0.58 -19.90 3.18
N MET A 155 1.74 -20.52 3.40
CA MET A 155 1.88 -21.98 3.36
C MET A 155 0.98 -22.64 4.42
N LEU A 156 0.98 -22.12 5.65
CA LEU A 156 0.11 -22.59 6.72
C LEU A 156 -1.38 -22.51 6.35
N GLU A 157 -1.82 -21.37 5.82
CA GLU A 157 -3.20 -21.17 5.38
C GLU A 157 -3.58 -22.13 4.24
N MET A 158 -2.70 -22.29 3.24
CA MET A 158 -2.95 -23.19 2.11
C MET A 158 -3.13 -24.64 2.55
N VAL A 159 -2.31 -25.12 3.50
CA VAL A 159 -2.36 -26.53 3.93
C VAL A 159 -3.48 -26.80 4.92
N THR A 160 -3.80 -25.84 5.81
CA THR A 160 -4.85 -26.02 6.83
C THR A 160 -6.24 -25.58 6.37
N CYS A 161 -6.33 -24.74 5.33
CA CYS A 161 -7.54 -24.02 4.94
C CYS A 161 -8.13 -23.14 6.06
N GLU A 162 -7.33 -22.79 7.06
CA GLU A 162 -7.69 -21.94 8.19
C GLU A 162 -6.86 -20.66 8.16
N TYR A 163 -7.49 -19.55 8.52
CA TYR A 163 -6.81 -18.26 8.61
C TYR A 163 -5.83 -18.29 9.80
N PRO A 164 -4.56 -17.89 9.64
CA PRO A 164 -3.60 -17.84 10.74
C PRO A 164 -4.12 -16.98 11.90
N TYR A 165 -3.89 -17.43 13.13
CA TYR A 165 -4.37 -16.78 14.35
C TYR A 165 -5.89 -16.55 14.45
N SER A 166 -6.71 -17.33 13.74
CA SER A 166 -8.19 -17.27 13.86
C SER A 166 -8.72 -17.52 15.28
N GLU A 167 -7.90 -18.04 16.20
CA GLU A 167 -8.23 -18.14 17.63
C GLU A 167 -8.13 -16.80 18.40
N CYS A 168 -7.53 -15.75 17.82
CA CYS A 168 -7.46 -14.42 18.39
C CYS A 168 -8.70 -13.60 18.01
N LYS A 169 -9.19 -12.76 18.92
CA LYS A 169 -10.36 -11.90 18.70
C LYS A 169 -10.01 -10.58 18.04
N ASN A 170 -8.75 -10.16 18.15
CA ASN A 170 -8.30 -8.84 17.75
C ASN A 170 -6.80 -8.81 17.39
N PRO A 171 -6.33 -7.76 16.69
CA PRO A 171 -4.92 -7.57 16.35
C PRO A 171 -3.96 -7.49 17.54
N ALA A 172 -4.39 -6.95 18.69
CA ALA A 172 -3.51 -6.81 19.86
C ALA A 172 -3.11 -8.18 20.45
N GLN A 173 -4.03 -9.14 20.47
CA GLN A 173 -3.76 -10.53 20.85
C GLN A 173 -2.79 -11.21 19.88
N ILE A 174 -2.93 -10.94 18.57
CA ILE A 174 -2.02 -11.45 17.55
C ILE A 174 -0.62 -10.89 17.80
N TYR A 175 -0.51 -9.56 17.94
CA TYR A 175 0.74 -8.88 18.24
C TYR A 175 1.43 -9.47 19.48
N LYS A 176 0.70 -9.65 20.59
CA LYS A 176 1.24 -10.22 21.83
C LYS A 176 1.80 -11.63 21.60
N LYS A 177 1.06 -12.48 20.88
CA LYS A 177 1.51 -13.84 20.56
C LYS A 177 2.73 -13.84 19.66
N VAL A 178 2.71 -13.07 18.57
CA VAL A 178 3.79 -12.98 17.58
C VAL A 178 5.08 -12.50 18.24
N THR A 179 5.03 -11.40 19.01
CA THR A 179 6.19 -10.86 19.72
C THR A 179 6.69 -11.77 20.86
N SER A 180 5.83 -12.63 21.41
CA SER A 180 6.21 -13.66 22.39
C SER A 180 6.66 -14.98 21.75
N GLY A 181 6.75 -15.07 20.42
CA GLY A 181 7.15 -16.29 19.70
C GLY A 181 6.09 -17.40 19.69
N ILE A 182 4.85 -17.10 20.04
CA ILE A 182 3.72 -18.05 20.04
C ILE A 182 3.14 -18.14 18.62
N LYS A 183 3.27 -19.32 18.01
CA LYS A 183 2.78 -19.61 16.65
C LYS A 183 1.26 -19.83 16.61
N PRO A 184 0.60 -19.70 15.45
CA PRO A 184 -0.85 -19.94 15.31
C PRO A 184 -1.28 -21.33 15.77
N ALA A 185 -2.46 -21.45 16.38
CA ALA A 185 -3.01 -22.74 16.79
C ALA A 185 -3.17 -23.72 15.62
N SER A 186 -3.45 -23.21 14.40
CA SER A 186 -3.59 -24.02 13.19
C SER A 186 -2.31 -24.78 12.81
N LEU A 187 -1.12 -24.34 13.23
CA LEU A 187 0.14 -25.06 12.99
C LEU A 187 0.16 -26.44 13.65
N SER A 188 -0.55 -26.61 14.76
CA SER A 188 -0.70 -27.91 15.43
C SER A 188 -1.54 -28.91 14.61
N LYS A 189 -2.36 -28.42 13.67
CA LYS A 189 -3.23 -29.21 12.79
C LYS A 189 -2.52 -29.70 11.53
N VAL A 190 -1.26 -29.28 11.30
CA VAL A 190 -0.45 -29.77 10.18
C VAL A 190 0.11 -31.16 10.54
N HIS A 191 -0.50 -32.20 9.96
CA HIS A 191 -0.15 -33.60 10.26
C HIS A 191 1.14 -34.07 9.56
N ASP A 192 1.43 -33.55 8.37
CA ASP A 192 2.66 -33.88 7.64
C ASP A 192 3.86 -33.18 8.29
N SER A 193 4.81 -33.98 8.79
CA SER A 193 5.98 -33.48 9.51
C SER A 193 6.93 -32.67 8.62
N GLN A 194 7.05 -33.02 7.33
CA GLN A 194 7.91 -32.28 6.40
C GLN A 194 7.30 -30.92 6.07
N VAL A 195 5.99 -30.87 5.84
CA VAL A 195 5.26 -29.61 5.63
C VAL A 195 5.39 -28.71 6.85
N LYS A 196 5.16 -29.27 8.04
CA LYS A 196 5.27 -28.53 9.30
C LYS A 196 6.67 -27.96 9.52
N GLN A 197 7.71 -28.77 9.33
CA GLN A 197 9.10 -28.32 9.45
C GLN A 197 9.45 -27.23 8.43
N PHE A 198 8.95 -27.33 7.20
CA PHE A 198 9.18 -26.31 6.18
C PHE A 198 8.52 -24.97 6.55
N ILE A 199 7.27 -25.00 7.03
CA ILE A 199 6.60 -23.79 7.56
C ILE A 199 7.40 -23.21 8.73
N GLU A 200 7.83 -24.05 9.68
CA GLU A 200 8.58 -23.59 10.85
C GLU A 200 9.92 -22.93 10.50
N LYS A 201 10.62 -23.38 9.46
CA LYS A 201 11.83 -22.70 8.93
C LYS A 201 11.54 -21.28 8.47
N CYS A 202 10.37 -21.03 7.89
CA CYS A 202 9.95 -19.71 7.45
C CYS A 202 9.58 -18.80 8.64
N LEU A 203 9.13 -19.38 9.75
CA LEU A 203 8.68 -18.65 10.95
C LEU A 203 9.78 -18.48 12.02
N LEU A 204 11.05 -18.73 11.67
CA LEU A 204 12.19 -18.46 12.55
C LEU A 204 12.40 -16.94 12.74
N PRO A 205 13.13 -16.52 13.79
CA PRO A 205 13.61 -15.14 13.91
C PRO A 205 14.38 -14.70 12.66
N ALA A 206 14.31 -13.40 12.31
CA ALA A 206 14.91 -12.87 11.09
C ALA A 206 16.38 -13.27 10.91
N SER A 207 17.17 -13.28 11.98
CA SER A 207 18.59 -13.65 11.97
C SER A 207 18.88 -15.10 11.54
N MET A 208 17.89 -15.98 11.62
CA MET A 208 18.00 -17.41 11.29
C MET A 208 17.14 -17.80 10.08
N ARG A 209 16.33 -16.89 9.56
CA ARG A 209 15.39 -17.15 8.46
C ARG A 209 16.14 -17.16 7.14
N LEU A 210 15.90 -18.19 6.34
CA LEU A 210 16.55 -18.36 5.05
C LEU A 210 15.91 -17.44 3.98
N PRO A 211 16.70 -16.87 3.05
CA PRO A 211 16.15 -16.11 1.93
C PRO A 211 15.44 -17.04 0.92
N ALA A 212 14.63 -16.47 0.05
CA ALA A 212 13.78 -17.24 -0.89
C ALA A 212 14.57 -18.25 -1.76
N MET A 213 15.76 -17.87 -2.23
CA MET A 213 16.63 -18.73 -3.04
C MET A 213 17.11 -19.97 -2.28
N GLU A 214 17.39 -19.87 -0.98
CA GLU A 214 17.83 -21.01 -0.19
C GLU A 214 16.64 -21.92 0.16
N LEU A 215 15.45 -21.36 0.41
CA LEU A 215 14.23 -22.15 0.60
C LEU A 215 13.85 -22.95 -0.64
N LEU A 216 14.10 -22.44 -1.84
CA LEU A 216 13.88 -23.19 -3.10
C LEU A 216 14.73 -24.47 -3.19
N LYS A 217 15.85 -24.54 -2.48
CA LYS A 217 16.74 -25.71 -2.43
C LYS A 217 16.36 -26.70 -1.33
N ASP A 218 15.35 -26.38 -0.52
CA ASP A 218 14.92 -27.24 0.58
C ASP A 218 14.41 -28.59 0.05
N PRO A 219 14.80 -29.73 0.68
CA PRO A 219 14.36 -31.06 0.27
C PRO A 219 12.84 -31.21 0.15
N PHE A 220 12.06 -30.46 0.93
CA PHE A 220 10.61 -30.46 0.85
C PHE A 220 10.09 -30.02 -0.53
N LEU A 221 10.77 -29.07 -1.18
CA LEU A 221 10.39 -28.50 -2.46
C LEU A 221 11.07 -29.16 -3.67
N LEU A 222 12.11 -29.98 -3.44
CA LEU A 222 12.72 -30.77 -4.50
C LEU A 222 11.69 -31.75 -5.08
N THR A 223 11.61 -31.79 -6.40
CA THR A 223 10.74 -32.73 -7.11
C THR A 223 11.43 -34.10 -7.16
N GLU A 224 10.70 -35.17 -6.88
CA GLU A 224 11.21 -36.56 -6.97
C GLU A 224 11.65 -36.95 -8.40
N ASN A 225 11.34 -36.13 -9.41
CA ASN A 225 11.71 -36.37 -10.81
C ASN A 225 12.64 -35.28 -11.33
N ALA A 226 13.95 -35.44 -11.11
CA ALA A 226 15.01 -34.66 -11.73
C ALA A 226 15.17 -34.90 -13.26
N LYS A 227 14.10 -35.25 -13.99
CA LYS A 227 14.13 -35.55 -15.43
C LYS A 227 13.35 -34.59 -16.32
N GLU A 228 12.70 -33.55 -15.76
CA GLU A 228 11.95 -32.55 -16.55
C GLU A 228 12.49 -31.12 -16.47
N LEU A 229 13.74 -30.94 -16.02
CA LEU A 229 14.46 -29.67 -16.18
C LEU A 229 15.49 -29.78 -17.30
N VAL A 230 15.00 -29.78 -18.54
CA VAL A 230 15.78 -29.32 -19.70
C VAL A 230 14.99 -28.20 -20.36
N VAL A 231 15.14 -26.99 -19.82
CA VAL A 231 15.01 -25.77 -20.59
C VAL A 231 16.40 -25.15 -20.56
N PRO A 232 17.06 -24.89 -21.71
CA PRO A 232 18.43 -24.36 -21.71
C PRO A 232 18.44 -22.97 -21.07
N LEU A 233 19.17 -22.84 -19.95
CA LEU A 233 19.63 -21.56 -19.45
C LEU A 233 20.56 -20.95 -20.51
N GLN A 234 20.03 -20.06 -21.35
CA GLN A 234 20.86 -19.18 -22.17
C GLN A 234 21.39 -18.06 -21.27
N PHE A 235 22.59 -18.27 -20.72
CA PHE A 235 23.44 -17.19 -20.25
C PHE A 235 24.00 -16.45 -21.48
N PRO A 236 23.98 -15.10 -21.52
CA PRO A 236 24.79 -14.36 -22.48
C PRO A 236 26.27 -14.61 -22.12
N ASN A 237 26.94 -15.45 -22.90
CA ASN A 237 28.37 -15.68 -22.78
C ASN A 237 29.14 -14.42 -23.19
N LEU A 238 29.60 -13.68 -22.18
CA LEU A 238 30.70 -12.73 -22.29
C LEU A 238 32.02 -13.49 -22.17
N ALA A 239 32.44 -14.21 -23.20
CA ALA A 239 33.83 -14.66 -23.38
C ALA A 239 33.99 -15.45 -24.70
N SER A 240 34.28 -14.73 -25.78
CA SER A 240 35.14 -15.25 -26.85
C SER A 240 35.69 -14.06 -27.61
N ASN A 241 36.97 -13.77 -27.42
CA ASN A 241 37.92 -13.29 -28.44
C ASN A 241 39.26 -12.92 -27.78
N LEU A 242 40.00 -13.95 -27.37
CA LEU A 242 41.46 -14.00 -27.44
C LEU A 242 41.71 -15.30 -28.24
N VAL A 243 42.41 -15.35 -29.36
CA VAL A 243 43.75 -14.83 -29.62
C VAL A 243 43.91 -14.61 -31.14
N ASN A 244 44.52 -13.49 -31.53
CA ASN A 244 45.58 -13.46 -32.54
C ASN A 244 46.48 -12.26 -32.24
N LEU A 245 47.66 -12.55 -31.68
CA LEU A 245 48.77 -11.62 -31.56
C LEU A 245 49.46 -11.50 -32.92
N THR A 246 49.67 -10.28 -33.41
CA THR A 246 50.93 -9.89 -34.06
C THR A 246 51.20 -8.39 -33.85
N ASN A 247 52.31 -8.12 -33.17
CA ASN A 247 53.28 -7.02 -33.34
C ASN A 247 52.81 -5.55 -33.28
N SER A 248 53.17 -4.83 -32.21
CA SER A 248 54.34 -3.91 -32.18
C SER A 248 54.41 -3.09 -30.88
N GLU A 249 55.65 -2.79 -30.47
CA GLU A 249 56.19 -2.22 -29.22
C GLU A 249 55.91 -0.71 -28.95
N PRO A 250 56.40 -0.09 -27.83
CA PRO A 250 55.63 0.86 -27.02
C PRO A 250 56.12 2.34 -26.99
N HIS A 251 55.26 3.19 -26.38
CA HIS A 251 55.51 4.52 -25.77
C HIS A 251 55.77 5.73 -26.73
N PRO A 252 55.59 7.01 -26.32
CA PRO A 252 55.33 7.58 -24.99
C PRO A 252 54.19 8.65 -24.92
N MET A 253 54.01 9.14 -23.70
CA MET A 253 53.17 10.21 -23.15
C MET A 253 53.42 11.59 -23.78
N GLU A 254 52.36 12.35 -24.12
CA GLU A 254 52.38 13.81 -24.19
C GLU A 254 51.05 14.43 -23.68
N THR A 255 51.19 15.26 -22.64
CA THR A 255 50.39 16.43 -22.23
C THR A 255 50.17 17.39 -23.41
N ASP A 256 49.09 18.18 -23.59
CA ASP A 256 48.48 19.21 -22.72
C ASP A 256 47.21 19.79 -23.44
N PRO A 257 46.62 20.97 -23.14
CA PRO A 257 45.29 21.13 -22.53
C PRO A 257 44.28 21.92 -23.39
N ASN A 258 43.14 22.26 -22.75
CA ASN A 258 42.05 23.19 -23.15
C ASN A 258 40.85 22.60 -23.91
N SER A 259 39.74 22.38 -23.21
CA SER A 259 38.77 23.48 -23.02
C SER A 259 37.56 23.10 -22.13
N LYS A 260 37.40 23.91 -21.07
CA LYS A 260 36.16 24.40 -20.46
C LYS A 260 35.20 23.43 -19.76
N LYS A 261 35.40 23.34 -18.43
CA LYS A 261 34.33 23.19 -17.41
C LYS A 261 33.36 24.38 -17.43
N PRO A 262 32.11 24.17 -16.99
CA PRO A 262 31.49 25.01 -15.96
C PRO A 262 31.15 24.13 -14.75
N SER A 263 31.84 24.28 -13.61
CA SER A 263 31.46 25.17 -12.51
C SER A 263 30.08 24.88 -11.94
N VAL A 264 30.14 24.21 -10.78
CA VAL A 264 29.17 24.22 -9.68
C VAL A 264 28.48 25.58 -9.59
N ASN A 265 27.16 25.58 -9.73
CA ASN A 265 26.29 26.63 -9.21
C ASN A 265 25.21 25.96 -8.35
N SER A 266 25.40 26.16 -7.05
CA SER A 266 24.41 26.14 -6.00
C SER A 266 23.18 27.01 -6.34
N CYS A 267 21.97 26.52 -6.02
CA CYS A 267 20.85 27.30 -5.47
C CYS A 267 19.58 26.43 -5.33
N PRO A 268 18.65 26.71 -4.40
CA PRO A 268 18.84 27.27 -3.06
C PRO A 268 18.20 26.38 -1.97
N LYS A 269 18.72 26.49 -0.74
CA LYS A 269 17.91 26.25 0.46
C LYS A 269 16.90 27.38 0.54
N SER A 270 15.61 27.08 0.55
CA SER A 270 14.60 27.96 1.13
C SER A 270 13.31 27.21 1.45
N LEU A 271 13.01 27.24 2.75
CA LEU A 271 11.70 27.31 3.37
C LEU A 271 10.75 26.11 3.20
N SER A 272 10.71 25.35 4.30
CA SER A 272 9.48 24.96 4.97
C SER A 272 8.29 25.84 4.59
N ASP A 273 7.34 25.26 3.87
CA ASP A 273 5.95 25.63 4.02
C ASP A 273 5.06 24.41 3.89
N ALA A 274 4.20 24.27 4.89
CA ALA A 274 3.28 23.17 5.09
C ALA A 274 2.24 23.10 3.96
N SER A 275 1.90 21.90 3.51
CA SER A 275 0.66 21.67 2.76
C SER A 275 0.04 20.31 3.08
N GLN A 276 -0.73 20.35 4.17
CA GLN A 276 -2.07 19.77 4.34
C GLN A 276 -2.28 18.26 4.07
N LEU A 277 -1.91 17.51 5.12
CA LEU A 277 -2.59 16.38 5.77
C LEU A 277 -3.92 15.84 5.17
N SER A 278 -3.93 14.52 5.02
CA SER A 278 -5.11 13.67 5.25
C SER A 278 -4.85 12.58 6.31
N SER A 279 -3.76 12.67 7.07
CA SER A 279 -3.41 11.78 8.17
C SER A 279 -3.42 12.60 9.46
N PHE A 280 -4.42 12.39 10.32
CA PHE A 280 -4.43 13.07 11.62
C PHE A 280 -3.54 12.31 12.59
N GLU A 281 -2.74 13.06 13.33
CA GLU A 281 -1.86 12.55 14.37
C GLU A 281 -2.27 13.19 15.69
N THR A 282 -2.35 12.39 16.74
CA THR A 282 -2.51 12.88 18.12
C THR A 282 -1.42 12.23 18.95
N GLU A 283 -0.74 13.03 19.77
CA GLU A 283 0.50 12.62 20.46
C GLU A 283 0.44 12.97 21.94
N THR A 284 1.03 12.11 22.76
CA THR A 284 1.48 12.33 24.13
C THR A 284 2.95 11.91 24.22
N ASP A 285 3.62 12.21 25.35
CA ASP A 285 5.03 11.84 25.56
C ASP A 285 5.31 10.32 25.40
N LYS A 286 4.29 9.47 25.61
CA LYS A 286 4.41 8.00 25.55
C LYS A 286 3.72 7.38 24.33
N PHE A 287 2.65 8.01 23.82
CA PHE A 287 1.78 7.41 22.81
C PHE A 287 1.61 8.33 21.62
N ARG A 288 1.78 7.79 20.42
CA ARG A 288 1.45 8.48 19.18
C ARG A 288 0.44 7.68 18.37
N LEU A 289 -0.70 8.27 18.09
CA LEU A 289 -1.75 7.62 17.30
C LEU A 289 -1.89 8.31 15.94
N ARG A 290 -1.77 7.51 14.88
CA ARG A 290 -2.09 7.91 13.50
C ARG A 290 -3.28 7.12 13.00
N GLY A 291 -4.08 7.73 12.13
CA GLY A 291 -5.20 7.03 11.51
C GLY A 291 -5.46 7.48 10.08
N ASP A 292 -5.93 6.52 9.29
CA ASP A 292 -6.30 6.68 7.88
C ASP A 292 -7.68 6.03 7.66
N LYS A 293 -8.64 6.78 7.10
CA LYS A 293 -9.99 6.26 6.84
C LYS A 293 -9.94 5.40 5.57
N ASN A 294 -10.27 4.12 5.69
CA ASN A 294 -10.21 3.19 4.55
C ASN A 294 -11.49 3.26 3.71
N ASP A 295 -12.64 3.12 4.36
CA ASP A 295 -13.98 3.14 3.77
C ASP A 295 -14.97 3.83 4.72
N ASP A 296 -16.27 3.75 4.46
CA ASP A 296 -17.28 4.44 5.27
C ASP A 296 -17.46 3.87 6.68
N ASN A 297 -16.97 2.65 6.96
CA ASN A 297 -17.18 1.97 8.25
C ASN A 297 -15.87 1.60 8.99
N THR A 298 -14.70 1.72 8.35
CA THR A 298 -13.43 1.26 8.92
C THR A 298 -12.34 2.32 8.86
N ILE A 299 -11.58 2.40 9.96
CA ILE A 299 -10.41 3.27 10.09
C ILE A 299 -9.19 2.40 10.43
N SER A 300 -8.12 2.51 9.65
CA SER A 300 -6.83 1.92 10.00
C SER A 300 -6.14 2.81 11.02
N LEU A 301 -5.80 2.26 12.18
CA LEU A 301 -5.09 2.97 13.25
C LEU A 301 -3.71 2.38 13.50
N THR A 302 -2.75 3.25 13.75
CA THR A 302 -1.37 2.93 14.12
C THR A 302 -1.04 3.60 15.44
N LEU A 303 -0.92 2.81 16.51
CA LEU A 303 -0.47 3.26 17.83
C LEU A 303 1.02 2.98 18.00
N ARG A 304 1.85 4.02 18.06
CA ARG A 304 3.23 3.95 18.51
C ARG A 304 3.26 4.09 20.03
N ILE A 305 3.97 3.17 20.68
CA ILE A 305 4.23 3.17 22.11
C ILE A 305 5.74 3.36 22.29
N ASP A 306 6.14 4.52 22.77
CA ASP A 306 7.52 4.83 23.13
C ASP A 306 7.61 4.89 24.66
N ASP A 307 7.85 3.74 25.27
CA ASP A 307 8.04 3.64 26.71
C ASP A 307 9.53 3.60 26.99
N HIS A 308 10.08 4.77 27.37
CA HIS A 308 11.49 4.94 27.71
C HIS A 308 12.00 4.00 28.81
N CYS A 309 11.09 3.36 29.57
CA CYS A 309 11.41 2.41 30.63
C CYS A 309 11.24 0.94 30.19
N ALA A 310 10.50 0.65 29.12
CA ALA A 310 10.09 -0.72 28.74
C ALA A 310 10.71 -1.26 27.44
N GLY A 311 11.63 -0.52 26.81
CA GLY A 311 12.43 -1.00 25.68
C GLY A 311 12.31 -0.13 24.42
N PRO A 312 12.61 -0.67 23.22
CA PRO A 312 12.47 0.05 21.97
C PRO A 312 11.00 0.45 21.71
N ALA A 313 10.81 1.53 20.95
CA ALA A 313 9.48 1.97 20.52
C ALA A 313 8.81 0.88 19.68
N ARG A 314 7.52 0.65 19.92
CA ARG A 314 6.72 -0.42 19.29
C ARG A 314 5.53 0.17 18.56
N ASN A 315 5.26 -0.27 17.34
CA ASN A 315 4.13 0.21 16.55
C ASN A 315 3.04 -0.87 16.44
N ILE A 316 1.79 -0.54 16.72
CA ILE A 316 0.67 -1.48 16.74
C ILE A 316 -0.39 -1.04 15.75
N HIS A 317 -0.74 -1.94 14.83
CA HIS A 317 -1.68 -1.70 13.76
C HIS A 317 -2.97 -2.44 14.03
N PHE A 318 -4.09 -1.74 13.92
CA PHE A 318 -5.41 -2.32 14.15
C PHE A 318 -6.46 -1.59 13.32
N THR A 319 -7.54 -2.28 13.01
CA THR A 319 -8.70 -1.70 12.34
C THR A 319 -9.72 -1.34 13.40
N PHE A 320 -10.29 -0.15 13.31
CA PHE A 320 -11.39 0.33 14.13
C PHE A 320 -12.67 0.33 13.28
N TYR A 321 -13.70 -0.39 13.75
CA TYR A 321 -15.00 -0.48 13.11
C TYR A 321 -15.96 0.53 13.74
N LEU A 322 -16.41 1.51 12.96
CA LEU A 322 -17.23 2.62 13.45
C LEU A 322 -18.58 2.16 14.03
N ASP A 323 -19.15 1.07 13.51
CA ASP A 323 -20.45 0.57 13.96
C ASP A 323 -20.40 -0.30 15.23
N SER A 324 -19.24 -0.85 15.59
CA SER A 324 -19.13 -1.84 16.66
C SER A 324 -18.12 -1.50 17.76
N ASP A 325 -17.07 -0.76 17.43
CA ASP A 325 -15.97 -0.53 18.35
C ASP A 325 -16.17 0.76 19.13
N THR A 326 -15.76 0.75 20.40
CA THR A 326 -15.60 1.98 21.20
C THR A 326 -14.12 2.20 21.49
N ALA A 327 -13.72 3.46 21.61
CA ALA A 327 -12.34 3.81 21.97
C ALA A 327 -11.92 3.14 23.29
N ASN A 328 -12.82 3.13 24.27
CA ASN A 328 -12.58 2.51 25.57
C ASN A 328 -12.42 0.98 25.48
N SER A 329 -13.30 0.29 24.73
CA SER A 329 -13.18 -1.17 24.57
C SER A 329 -11.87 -1.58 23.89
N ILE A 330 -11.43 -0.82 22.88
CA ILE A 330 -10.17 -1.10 22.20
C ILE A 330 -8.98 -0.78 23.12
N ALA A 331 -9.03 0.32 23.86
CA ALA A 331 -7.96 0.69 24.79
C ALA A 331 -7.81 -0.28 25.97
N GLU A 332 -8.90 -0.76 26.56
CA GLU A 332 -8.89 -1.78 27.61
C GLU A 332 -8.28 -3.09 27.10
N GLU A 333 -8.70 -3.52 25.91
CA GLU A 333 -8.16 -4.70 25.26
C GLU A 333 -6.66 -4.56 24.97
N MET A 334 -6.24 -3.39 24.47
CA MET A 334 -4.83 -3.08 24.29
C MET A 334 -4.05 -3.14 25.60
N ALA A 335 -4.57 -2.57 26.68
CA ALA A 335 -3.88 -2.58 27.97
C ALA A 335 -3.70 -4.00 28.54
N GLU A 336 -4.73 -4.83 28.46
CA GLU A 336 -4.66 -6.24 28.91
C GLU A 336 -3.60 -7.04 28.11
N GLN A 337 -3.50 -6.77 26.81
CA GLN A 337 -2.58 -7.52 25.95
C GLN A 337 -1.15 -6.99 26.01
N LEU A 338 -0.97 -5.68 26.09
CA LEU A 338 0.33 -5.01 25.97
C LEU A 338 0.99 -4.69 27.31
N GLY A 339 0.27 -4.92 28.43
CA GLY A 339 0.76 -4.62 29.77
C GLY A 339 0.79 -3.12 30.06
N LEU A 340 -0.18 -2.37 29.53
CA LEU A 340 -0.33 -0.94 29.85
C LEU A 340 -1.05 -0.76 31.18
N SER A 341 -0.83 0.37 31.86
CA SER A 341 -1.50 0.66 33.13
C SER A 341 -2.95 1.10 32.91
N ASN A 342 -3.76 1.14 33.97
CA ASN A 342 -5.15 1.62 33.88
C ASN A 342 -5.22 3.12 33.52
N GLU A 343 -4.19 3.89 33.89
CA GLU A 343 -4.07 5.29 33.49
C GLU A 343 -3.83 5.41 31.97
N ASP A 344 -3.01 4.51 31.39
CA ASP A 344 -2.75 4.47 29.96
C ASP A 344 -4.03 4.16 29.14
N VAL A 345 -4.94 3.33 29.66
CA VAL A 345 -6.23 3.02 29.01
C VAL A 345 -7.01 4.30 28.71
N SER A 346 -7.13 5.18 29.71
CA SER A 346 -7.88 6.44 29.56
C SER A 346 -7.21 7.37 28.55
N VAL A 347 -5.88 7.39 28.52
CA VAL A 347 -5.10 8.19 27.57
C VAL A 347 -5.30 7.67 26.15
N VAL A 348 -5.12 6.36 25.92
CA VAL A 348 -5.27 5.74 24.61
C VAL A 348 -6.70 5.87 24.08
N ALA A 349 -7.71 5.64 24.92
CA ALA A 349 -9.12 5.85 24.56
C ALA A 349 -9.37 7.30 24.12
N GLY A 350 -8.88 8.27 24.91
CA GLY A 350 -8.99 9.69 24.55
C GLY A 350 -8.29 10.05 23.24
N LEU A 351 -7.13 9.44 22.95
CA LEU A 351 -6.44 9.63 21.67
C LEU A 351 -7.24 9.09 20.50
N ILE A 352 -7.85 7.90 20.65
CA ILE A 352 -8.69 7.28 19.62
C ILE A 352 -9.92 8.17 19.36
N ASP A 353 -10.66 8.57 20.39
CA ASP A 353 -11.85 9.42 20.23
C ASP A 353 -11.52 10.77 19.59
N ASN A 354 -10.44 11.42 20.03
CA ASN A 354 -9.99 12.69 19.43
C ASN A 354 -9.65 12.54 17.95
N LEU A 355 -9.01 11.43 17.58
CA LEU A 355 -8.62 11.18 16.21
C LEU A 355 -9.83 10.83 15.33
N ILE A 356 -10.76 9.99 15.82
CA ILE A 356 -11.97 9.64 15.08
C ILE A 356 -12.87 10.87 14.91
N THR A 357 -13.01 11.73 15.92
CA THR A 357 -13.77 12.99 15.82
C THR A 357 -13.23 13.91 14.72
N LYS A 358 -11.90 13.92 14.50
CA LYS A 358 -11.27 14.68 13.41
C LYS A 358 -11.50 14.02 12.03
N LEU A 359 -11.56 12.70 11.96
CA LEU A 359 -11.74 11.95 10.71
C LEU A 359 -13.21 11.81 10.28
N VAL A 360 -14.14 11.82 11.23
CA VAL A 360 -15.58 11.59 11.01
C VAL A 360 -16.37 12.71 11.71
N SER A 361 -16.90 13.63 10.90
CA SER A 361 -17.55 14.87 11.38
C SER A 361 -18.79 14.66 12.27
N ASN A 362 -19.37 13.46 12.23
CA ASN A 362 -20.57 13.08 12.97
C ASN A 362 -20.30 12.06 14.10
N TRP A 363 -19.03 11.78 14.41
CA TRP A 363 -18.70 10.89 15.52
C TRP A 363 -19.04 11.56 16.86
N VAL A 364 -19.80 10.86 17.69
CA VAL A 364 -20.09 11.28 19.06
C VAL A 364 -19.51 10.21 19.98
N PRO A 365 -18.38 10.49 20.66
CA PRO A 365 -17.82 9.57 21.65
C PRO A 365 -18.88 9.21 22.70
N PRO A 366 -18.95 7.96 23.17
CA PRO A 366 -19.67 7.64 24.39
C PRO A 366 -19.11 8.51 25.51
N VAL A 367 -19.97 9.24 26.21
CA VAL A 367 -19.55 10.26 27.19
C VAL A 367 -18.83 9.62 28.37
N SER A 368 -17.50 9.55 28.28
CA SER A 368 -16.59 9.31 29.41
C SER A 368 -15.19 9.83 29.07
N GLY A 369 -14.80 10.99 29.60
CA GLY A 369 -13.37 11.34 29.72
C GLY A 369 -12.91 12.74 29.33
N LEU A 370 -13.78 13.65 28.86
CA LEU A 370 -13.37 15.04 28.52
C LEU A 370 -12.82 15.86 29.71
N SER A 371 -12.89 15.34 30.94
CA SER A 371 -12.36 16.03 32.13
C SER A 371 -10.90 15.72 32.46
N SER A 372 -10.27 14.66 31.94
CA SER A 372 -8.87 14.33 32.30
C SER A 372 -7.84 14.92 31.33
N LEU A 373 -8.15 14.99 30.03
CA LEU A 373 -7.22 15.49 29.01
C LEU A 373 -7.03 17.02 29.07
N ALA A 374 -8.07 17.75 29.48
CA ALA A 374 -8.00 19.20 29.68
C ALA A 374 -7.01 19.61 30.79
N ASN A 375 -6.77 18.72 31.77
CA ASN A 375 -5.84 19.00 32.87
C ASN A 375 -4.37 18.72 32.50
N HIS A 376 -4.10 17.85 31.52
CA HIS A 376 -2.73 17.57 31.06
C HIS A 376 -2.26 18.52 29.95
N LEU A 377 -3.16 19.01 29.09
CA LEU A 377 -2.82 19.96 28.03
C LEU A 377 -2.64 21.41 28.52
N CYS A 378 -3.12 21.74 29.73
CA CYS A 378 -2.97 23.09 30.30
C CYS A 378 -1.60 23.34 30.96
N GLN A 379 -0.77 22.32 31.21
CA GLN A 379 0.53 22.50 31.84
C GLN A 379 1.69 22.77 30.88
N SER A 380 1.46 22.73 29.56
CA SER A 380 2.50 22.96 28.54
C SER A 380 2.44 24.33 27.85
N VAL A 381 1.56 25.25 28.28
CA VAL A 381 1.41 26.58 27.66
C VAL A 381 1.77 27.76 28.60
N GLU A 382 1.96 27.52 29.91
CA GLU A 382 2.32 28.57 30.87
C GLU A 382 3.83 28.77 31.11
N ALA A 383 4.70 28.15 30.32
CA ALA A 383 6.16 28.24 30.48
C ALA A 383 6.88 29.22 29.54
N THR A 384 6.16 30.10 28.82
CA THR A 384 6.76 31.15 27.97
C THR A 384 5.96 32.44 27.98
N ALA A 385 5.86 33.13 29.12
CA ALA A 385 5.57 34.57 29.19
C ALA A 385 5.70 35.10 30.63
N LYS A 386 6.91 35.12 31.19
CA LYS A 386 7.22 35.97 32.35
C LYS A 386 8.63 36.51 32.22
N GLU A 387 8.74 37.73 31.68
CA GLU A 387 9.76 38.69 32.10
C GLU A 387 9.46 40.11 31.57
N SER A 388 9.35 41.06 32.53
CA SER A 388 9.45 42.53 32.37
C SER A 388 8.25 43.24 31.70
N VAL A 389 7.61 44.32 32.19
CA VAL A 389 7.91 45.38 33.16
C VAL A 389 6.57 45.93 33.76
N ASN A 390 6.62 46.44 34.99
CA ASN A 390 5.56 47.06 35.80
C ASN A 390 5.04 48.44 35.29
N SER A 391 3.82 48.79 35.78
CA SER A 391 3.22 50.13 36.04
C SER A 391 2.92 51.04 34.82
N ASP A 392 1.79 51.75 34.66
CA ASP A 392 0.96 52.46 35.66
C ASP A 392 -0.39 52.96 35.03
N ILE A 393 -1.40 53.20 35.90
CA ILE A 393 -2.47 54.25 35.86
C ILE A 393 -3.82 54.07 35.09
N SER A 394 -4.89 53.94 35.92
CA SER A 394 -6.26 54.52 35.97
C SER A 394 -7.27 54.59 34.80
N ALA A 395 -8.47 54.05 35.10
CA ALA A 395 -9.85 54.58 34.93
C ALA A 395 -10.32 55.15 33.57
N ASP A 396 -11.39 54.58 32.99
CA ASP A 396 -12.76 55.11 33.12
C ASP A 396 -13.83 54.13 32.60
N SER A 397 -15.07 54.34 33.05
CA SER A 397 -16.29 53.61 32.74
C SER A 397 -16.78 53.74 31.29
N ASP A 398 -17.39 52.69 30.73
CA ASP A 398 -18.80 52.76 30.32
C ASP A 398 -19.35 51.42 29.83
N ALA A 399 -20.61 51.19 30.20
CA ALA A 399 -21.40 50.01 29.89
C ALA A 399 -22.05 50.13 28.51
N GLN A 400 -22.05 49.04 27.74
CA GLN A 400 -23.20 48.71 26.89
C GLN A 400 -23.23 47.23 26.50
N SER A 401 -24.27 46.56 26.99
CA SER A 401 -24.74 45.26 26.56
C SER A 401 -25.49 45.40 25.24
N VAL A 402 -25.16 44.57 24.23
CA VAL A 402 -26.06 44.32 23.10
C VAL A 402 -26.00 42.85 22.70
N LEU A 403 -27.14 42.20 22.93
CA LEU A 403 -27.60 40.91 22.42
C LEU A 403 -27.96 41.06 20.93
N ILE A 404 -27.44 40.24 20.01
CA ILE A 404 -28.06 40.05 18.67
C ILE A 404 -28.06 38.57 18.27
N THR A 405 -29.20 37.96 18.57
CA THR A 405 -30.07 37.11 17.74
C THR A 405 -29.55 36.49 16.44
N VAL A 406 -29.66 35.16 16.40
CA VAL A 406 -29.62 34.26 15.23
C VAL A 406 -30.80 34.54 14.29
N SER A 407 -30.56 34.63 12.98
CA SER A 407 -31.61 34.52 11.97
C SER A 407 -31.17 33.58 10.84
N ARG A 408 -31.93 32.48 10.75
CA ARG A 408 -31.99 31.52 9.63
C ARG A 408 -32.57 32.22 8.40
N ASN A 409 -32.03 31.92 7.23
CA ASN A 409 -32.77 31.99 5.97
C ASN A 409 -32.44 30.74 5.13
N ASN A 410 -33.48 29.98 4.84
CA ASN A 410 -33.54 28.87 3.88
C ASN A 410 -34.76 29.17 3.00
N SER A 411 -34.59 29.19 1.68
CA SER A 411 -35.66 28.84 0.73
C SER A 411 -35.09 28.49 -0.65
N ASP A 412 -35.17 27.20 -0.95
CA ASP A 412 -35.52 26.50 -2.19
C ASP A 412 -35.40 27.21 -3.55
N ILE A 413 -34.71 26.54 -4.50
CA ILE A 413 -35.05 26.55 -5.94
C ILE A 413 -34.85 25.14 -6.53
N SER A 414 -35.89 24.64 -7.20
CA SER A 414 -35.98 23.37 -7.93
C SER A 414 -35.66 23.52 -9.44
N LEU A 415 -35.06 22.46 -10.01
CA LEU A 415 -35.17 21.90 -11.39
C LEU A 415 -35.79 22.76 -12.52
N MET A 416 -35.00 23.10 -13.56
CA MET A 416 -34.96 22.43 -14.89
C MET A 416 -34.22 23.29 -15.95
N ASP A 417 -33.59 22.56 -16.87
CA ASP A 417 -33.29 22.88 -18.27
C ASP A 417 -32.12 23.78 -18.72
N SER A 418 -31.16 23.08 -19.34
CA SER A 418 -30.55 23.36 -20.66
C SER A 418 -30.31 24.82 -21.08
N CYS A 419 -29.05 25.26 -20.99
CA CYS A 419 -28.48 26.20 -21.95
C CYS A 419 -26.99 25.94 -22.16
N SER A 420 -26.67 25.65 -23.42
CA SER A 420 -25.37 25.64 -24.06
C SER A 420 -24.49 26.83 -23.69
N ILE A 421 -23.25 26.58 -23.26
CA ILE A 421 -22.20 27.60 -23.14
C ILE A 421 -21.06 27.23 -24.09
N ASN A 422 -21.12 27.81 -25.28
CA ASN A 422 -19.93 28.17 -26.05
C ASN A 422 -19.13 29.16 -25.21
N MET A 423 -17.88 28.89 -24.92
CA MET A 423 -16.97 29.90 -24.37
C MET A 423 -15.73 30.01 -25.26
N SER A 424 -15.84 30.96 -26.19
CA SER A 424 -14.74 31.51 -26.96
C SER A 424 -13.71 32.13 -26.02
N ILE A 425 -12.45 31.69 -26.10
CA ILE A 425 -11.32 32.36 -25.46
C ILE A 425 -10.79 33.38 -26.46
N SER A 426 -10.95 34.66 -26.15
CA SER A 426 -10.21 35.73 -26.81
C SER A 426 -9.73 36.76 -25.79
N SER A 427 -8.49 37.23 -26.00
CA SER A 427 -7.70 38.22 -25.26
C SER A 427 -6.80 37.58 -24.19
N PHE A 428 -5.47 37.75 -24.18
CA PHE A 428 -4.54 38.67 -24.83
C PHE A 428 -3.22 37.93 -25.09
N PHE A 429 -2.55 38.14 -26.23
CA PHE A 429 -1.09 38.30 -26.32
C PHE A 429 -0.75 38.81 -27.73
N SER A 430 -0.02 39.93 -27.79
CA SER A 430 0.62 40.40 -29.02
C SER A 430 1.81 39.48 -29.30
N GLN A 431 1.61 38.45 -30.12
CA GLN A 431 2.69 37.56 -30.56
C GLN A 431 3.13 37.83 -31.99
N SER A 432 4.43 37.64 -32.19
CA SER A 432 5.13 37.90 -33.44
C SER A 432 4.65 36.97 -34.55
N VAL A 433 4.80 37.39 -35.80
CA VAL A 433 4.30 36.68 -37.00
C VAL A 433 4.81 35.22 -37.10
N ALA A 434 5.94 34.87 -36.44
CA ALA A 434 6.49 33.52 -36.44
C ALA A 434 5.86 32.56 -35.41
N GLU A 435 5.26 33.06 -34.32
CA GLU A 435 4.58 32.23 -33.31
C GLU A 435 3.17 31.82 -33.74
N LYS A 436 2.58 32.54 -34.70
CA LYS A 436 1.25 32.28 -35.24
C LYS A 436 1.23 31.03 -36.12
N ASP A 437 2.24 30.85 -36.98
CA ASP A 437 2.33 29.70 -37.88
C ASP A 437 2.52 28.38 -37.12
N GLN A 438 3.30 28.37 -36.02
CA GLN A 438 3.45 27.19 -35.16
C GLN A 438 2.17 26.86 -34.37
N SER A 439 1.40 27.87 -33.96
CA SER A 439 0.15 27.67 -33.23
C SER A 439 -0.96 27.10 -34.12
N ASP A 440 -0.99 27.46 -35.40
CA ASP A 440 -1.98 26.96 -36.35
C ASP A 440 -1.65 25.52 -36.81
N GLU A 441 -0.36 25.17 -36.93
CA GLU A 441 0.09 23.80 -37.19
C GLU A 441 -0.23 22.85 -36.03
N LEU A 442 0.02 23.26 -34.78
CA LEU A 442 -0.37 22.49 -33.59
C LEU A 442 -1.88 22.26 -33.51
N LYS A 443 -2.67 23.27 -33.91
CA LYS A 443 -4.13 23.18 -33.89
C LYS A 443 -4.65 22.19 -34.93
N LEU A 444 -4.05 22.17 -36.12
CA LEU A 444 -4.36 21.18 -37.16
C LEU A 444 -3.99 19.75 -36.73
N GLU A 445 -2.87 19.57 -36.02
CA GLU A 445 -2.51 18.25 -35.46
C GLU A 445 -3.50 17.79 -34.38
N LEU A 446 -3.91 18.69 -33.48
CA LEU A 446 -4.92 18.38 -32.46
C LEU A 446 -6.27 18.01 -33.08
N ASP A 447 -6.73 18.77 -34.07
CA ASP A 447 -7.98 18.47 -34.79
C ASP A 447 -7.90 17.13 -35.54
N ALA A 448 -6.73 16.78 -36.10
CA ALA A 448 -6.50 15.50 -36.74
C ALA A 448 -6.53 14.33 -35.74
N ILE A 449 -5.95 14.51 -34.55
CA ILE A 449 -5.97 13.52 -33.47
C ILE A 449 -7.40 13.31 -32.97
N ASP A 450 -8.17 14.38 -32.75
CA ASP A 450 -9.57 14.30 -32.32
C ASP A 450 -10.44 13.61 -33.38
N SER A 451 -10.20 13.88 -34.67
CA SER A 451 -10.89 13.19 -35.77
C SER A 451 -10.59 11.69 -35.79
N GLN A 452 -9.33 11.30 -35.61
CA GLN A 452 -8.94 9.89 -35.53
C GLN A 452 -9.53 9.20 -34.30
N PHE A 453 -9.54 9.88 -33.15
CA PHE A 453 -10.15 9.37 -31.93
C PHE A 453 -11.66 9.15 -32.13
N HIS A 454 -12.36 10.11 -32.71
CA HIS A 454 -13.79 9.99 -32.98
C HIS A 454 -14.12 8.84 -33.93
N HIS A 455 -13.32 8.68 -35.00
CA HIS A 455 -13.46 7.56 -35.94
C HIS A 455 -13.24 6.21 -35.24
N CYS A 456 -12.18 6.09 -34.43
CA CYS A 456 -11.88 4.87 -33.69
C CYS A 456 -13.00 4.53 -32.69
N PHE A 457 -13.54 5.53 -32.01
CA PHE A 457 -14.67 5.39 -31.10
C PHE A 457 -15.94 4.88 -31.80
N GLN A 458 -16.29 5.45 -32.96
CA GLN A 458 -17.43 4.99 -33.74
C GLN A 458 -17.28 3.54 -34.20
N GLU A 459 -16.08 3.14 -34.64
CA GLU A 459 -15.81 1.77 -35.08
C GLU A 459 -15.89 0.77 -33.91
N LEU A 460 -15.41 1.16 -32.73
CA LEU A 460 -15.52 0.36 -31.50
C LEU A 460 -16.99 0.16 -31.10
N MET A 461 -17.82 1.19 -31.23
CA MET A 461 -19.26 1.10 -30.98
C MET A 461 -19.96 0.18 -31.98
N ARG A 462 -19.60 0.26 -33.27
CA ARG A 462 -20.09 -0.62 -34.33
C ARG A 462 -19.75 -2.09 -34.03
N MET A 463 -18.49 -2.37 -33.69
CA MET A 463 -18.04 -3.73 -33.33
C MET A 463 -18.75 -4.28 -32.10
N ARG A 464 -19.03 -3.44 -31.10
CA ARG A 464 -19.79 -3.82 -29.90
C ARG A 464 -21.22 -4.23 -30.25
N GLU A 465 -21.92 -3.46 -31.08
CA GLU A 465 -23.28 -3.81 -31.50
C GLU A 465 -23.32 -5.10 -32.32
N GLU A 466 -22.35 -5.28 -33.23
CA GLU A 466 -22.23 -6.51 -34.02
C GLU A 466 -21.98 -7.75 -33.14
N ALA A 467 -21.14 -7.61 -32.10
CA ALA A 467 -20.89 -8.67 -31.13
C ALA A 467 -22.14 -9.03 -30.32
N ILE A 468 -22.91 -8.02 -29.90
CA ILE A 468 -24.19 -8.21 -29.19
C ILE A 468 -25.20 -8.94 -30.07
N GLU A 469 -25.32 -8.54 -31.34
CA GLU A 469 -26.27 -9.16 -32.27
C GLU A 469 -25.87 -10.61 -32.60
N ASN A 470 -24.57 -10.87 -32.78
CA ASN A 470 -24.05 -12.23 -32.96
C ASN A 470 -24.29 -13.11 -31.73
N ALA A 471 -24.16 -12.56 -30.52
CA ALA A 471 -24.47 -13.28 -29.28
C ALA A 471 -25.97 -13.61 -29.19
N LYS A 472 -26.87 -12.67 -29.54
CA LYS A 472 -28.31 -12.89 -29.60
C LYS A 472 -28.68 -13.99 -30.62
N LYS A 473 -28.11 -13.95 -31.83
CA LYS A 473 -28.32 -14.98 -32.86
C LYS A 473 -27.87 -16.36 -32.37
N LYS A 474 -26.68 -16.46 -31.77
CA LYS A 474 -26.17 -17.72 -31.18
C LYS A 474 -27.10 -18.27 -30.09
N TRP A 475 -27.60 -17.40 -29.21
CA TRP A 475 -28.53 -17.78 -28.15
C TRP A 475 -29.86 -18.29 -28.73
N LEU A 476 -30.43 -17.62 -29.72
CA LEU A 476 -31.65 -18.04 -30.40
C LEU A 476 -31.50 -19.37 -31.13
N THR A 477 -30.36 -19.61 -31.81
CA THR A 477 -30.08 -20.91 -32.43
C THR A 477 -29.92 -22.03 -31.41
N LYS A 478 -29.29 -21.76 -30.25
CA LYS A 478 -29.13 -22.75 -29.19
C LYS A 478 -30.46 -23.12 -28.54
N ASN A 479 -31.36 -22.15 -28.37
CA ASN A 479 -32.68 -22.39 -27.79
C ASN A 479 -33.70 -23.01 -28.77
N ARG A 480 -33.49 -22.87 -30.08
CA ARG A 480 -34.27 -23.62 -31.08
C ARG A 480 -33.91 -25.11 -31.15
N VAL A 481 -32.65 -25.46 -30.88
CA VAL A 481 -32.19 -26.87 -30.84
C VAL A 481 -32.63 -27.59 -29.56
N SER A 482 -32.94 -26.85 -28.49
CA SER A 482 -33.47 -27.42 -27.23
C SER A 482 -35.00 -27.63 -27.22
N ALA A 483 -35.70 -27.27 -28.31
CA ALA A 483 -37.16 -27.32 -28.41
C ALA A 483 -37.68 -28.27 -29.51
N VAL A 484 -36.81 -29.16 -30.03
CA VAL A 484 -37.16 -30.24 -30.97
C VAL A 484 -36.92 -31.58 -30.29
#